data_AF-A0A3N4RYI3-F1
#
_entry.id   AF-A0A3N4RYI3-F1
#
_cell.length_a   1.000
_cell.length_b   1.000
_cell.length_c   1.000
_cell.angle_alpha   90.00
_cell.angle_beta   90.00
_cell.angle_gamma   90.00
#
_symmetry.space_group_name_H-M   'P 1'
#
loop_
_entity.id
_entity.type
_entity.pdbx_description
1 polymer ?
#
loop_
_entity_poly.entity_id
_entity_poly.type
_entity_poly.pdbx_seq_one_letter_code
_entity_poly.pdbx_strand_id
1 'polypeptide(L)'
;MIDARTHAAALAEHREGLAAAPVDPALRPALDGLLAEVADHPADAALGSLLDHLLQHAQSDGLELDLLAEAAAMWTEGLDLYTEIGSVRTDVEAALADPAHPDAAAKYCAATVRLRKLGERVQGKHLEIEDLGRRLGEMRHVPEHPRQGDLPLGAWGWGDVFLARRTDAFVRTAFAEAATPATRATAFGVLSGHAANAAGSAYLGKVVGGPRRSHRFRDRIARNTVGCYLAQLRPEAGDFGRLAAALRYDAAPEARLPDDAAAFLAEVLGKTYDLGATAPLPDLQLGYARLVRQLELLGTFRQPSRPKPPADVFVRKLWADPAHPPAPVITTETATPPAVADSGLGPATYSGPAVPPYQRPPTATDSTRDSDNQCGSFWLGVLAFLAFAGVLGGPCWEEWGKGKTCTFWKKHVADNFQHAFEISLSPEEQAALASQSQPLTSAEFANGAVLDQLTQLVGLLFDFQSRLWEGLRKAGGYLAGCGVAAPDGRLHYPLYRQFLKVPSSGDNITPHRPEADPVAVFYRYPLTPLEEPSDGGGGLPVGTDPGWLLRESTAAVTALWTGIARGASGEANPDLDADRFRRYDCWAAVGSIDDDPVDVRVLGYDET
;
A
#
# COMPACT_ATOMS: atom_id res chain seq x y z
N MET A 1 5.46 15.31 4.58
CA MET A 1 5.95 14.10 5.24
C MET A 1 6.46 13.06 4.23
N ILE A 2 7.59 12.38 4.47
CA ILE A 2 7.98 11.17 3.69
C ILE A 2 7.28 9.90 4.24
N ASP A 3 7.33 8.80 3.50
CA ASP A 3 6.71 7.52 3.93
C ASP A 3 7.47 6.82 5.07
N ALA A 4 6.78 6.00 5.87
CA ALA A 4 7.36 5.28 7.01
C ALA A 4 8.50 4.33 6.61
N ARG A 5 8.43 3.68 5.44
CA ARG A 5 9.55 2.85 4.94
C ARG A 5 10.77 3.70 4.57
N THR A 6 10.55 4.94 4.12
CA THR A 6 11.64 5.89 3.84
C THR A 6 12.36 6.25 5.13
N HIS A 7 11.61 6.56 6.20
CA HIS A 7 12.18 6.81 7.53
C HIS A 7 12.95 5.61 8.08
N ALA A 8 12.39 4.40 7.98
CA ALA A 8 13.06 3.19 8.43
C ALA A 8 14.35 2.89 7.66
N ALA A 9 14.32 3.03 6.33
CA ALA A 9 15.50 2.89 5.48
C ALA A 9 16.57 3.95 5.82
N ALA A 10 16.15 5.20 6.03
CA ALA A 10 17.04 6.29 6.40
C ALA A 10 17.65 6.08 7.79
N LEU A 11 16.90 5.64 8.80
CA LEU A 11 17.42 5.36 10.14
C LEU A 11 18.53 4.30 10.10
N ALA A 12 18.32 3.23 9.33
CA ALA A 12 19.30 2.19 9.15
C ALA A 12 20.56 2.69 8.42
N GLU A 13 20.39 3.47 7.34
CA GLU A 13 21.48 4.12 6.60
C GLU A 13 22.26 5.10 7.49
N HIS A 14 21.59 5.94 8.26
CA HIS A 14 22.21 6.95 9.10
C HIS A 14 23.06 6.33 10.19
N ARG A 15 22.61 5.23 10.80
CA ARG A 15 23.39 4.49 11.80
C ARG A 15 24.70 3.96 11.21
N GLU A 16 24.63 3.35 10.03
CA GLU A 16 25.81 2.81 9.33
C GLU A 16 26.73 3.92 8.81
N GLY A 17 26.13 4.96 8.23
CA GLY A 17 26.82 6.12 7.68
C GLY A 17 27.57 6.90 8.75
N LEU A 18 26.97 7.13 9.93
CA LEU A 18 27.66 7.77 11.05
C LEU A 18 28.74 6.88 11.63
N ALA A 19 28.50 5.58 11.76
CA ALA A 19 29.53 4.64 12.21
C ALA A 19 30.80 4.71 11.34
N ALA A 20 30.63 4.92 10.02
CA ALA A 20 31.71 5.06 9.05
C ALA A 20 32.18 6.52 8.83
N ALA A 21 31.52 7.52 9.41
CA ALA A 21 31.80 8.91 9.12
C ALA A 21 33.18 9.35 9.63
N PRO A 22 33.92 10.16 8.84
CA PRO A 22 35.19 10.75 9.27
C PRO A 22 34.91 11.91 10.23
N VAL A 23 34.61 11.58 11.48
CA VAL A 23 34.44 12.55 12.57
C VAL A 23 35.78 12.85 13.24
N ASP A 24 35.85 14.00 13.92
CA ASP A 24 36.97 14.36 14.78
C ASP A 24 37.25 13.22 15.78
N PRO A 25 38.50 12.72 15.90
CA PRO A 25 38.83 11.67 16.85
C PRO A 25 38.41 11.98 18.30
N ALA A 26 38.35 13.25 18.70
CA ALA A 26 37.88 13.65 20.02
C ALA A 26 36.36 13.41 20.23
N LEU A 27 35.57 13.44 19.16
CA LEU A 27 34.12 13.20 19.20
C LEU A 27 33.78 11.71 19.05
N ARG A 28 34.74 10.89 18.62
CA ARG A 28 34.49 9.48 18.32
C ARG A 28 33.94 8.67 19.51
N PRO A 29 34.45 8.80 20.74
CA PRO A 29 33.88 8.08 21.89
C PRO A 29 32.41 8.44 22.16
N ALA A 30 32.04 9.72 21.99
CA ALA A 30 30.65 10.16 22.16
C ALA A 30 29.75 9.59 21.06
N LEU A 31 30.25 9.52 19.82
CA LEU A 31 29.53 8.90 18.72
C LEU A 31 29.32 7.41 18.94
N ASP A 32 30.37 6.68 19.27
CA ASP A 32 30.30 5.22 19.49
C ASP A 32 29.37 4.90 20.68
N GLY A 33 29.39 5.73 21.73
CA GLY A 33 28.44 5.66 22.83
C GLY A 33 26.99 5.85 22.39
N LEU A 34 26.70 6.90 21.62
CA LEU A 34 25.36 7.14 21.08
C LEU A 34 24.88 5.98 20.20
N LEU A 35 25.74 5.44 19.33
CA LEU A 35 25.39 4.34 18.44
C LEU A 35 25.13 3.03 19.21
N ALA A 36 25.85 2.79 20.32
CA ALA A 36 25.57 1.68 21.22
C ALA A 36 24.19 1.83 21.89
N GLU A 37 23.86 3.02 22.38
CA GLU A 37 22.54 3.30 22.99
C GLU A 37 21.40 3.12 21.98
N VAL A 38 21.58 3.57 20.73
CA VAL A 38 20.63 3.34 19.63
C VAL A 38 20.46 1.86 19.33
N ALA A 39 21.51 1.06 19.43
CA ALA A 39 21.45 -0.39 19.23
C ALA A 39 20.72 -1.11 20.38
N ASP A 40 20.88 -0.63 21.62
CA ASP A 40 20.22 -1.17 22.81
C ASP A 40 18.76 -0.72 22.94
N HIS A 41 18.41 0.44 22.36
CA HIS A 41 17.08 1.06 22.39
C HIS A 41 16.50 1.30 20.98
N PRO A 42 16.28 0.23 20.17
CA PRO A 42 15.85 0.38 18.78
C PRO A 42 14.43 0.93 18.63
N ALA A 43 13.53 0.64 19.58
CA ALA A 43 12.15 1.15 19.56
C ALA A 43 12.09 2.67 19.77
N ASP A 44 12.92 3.19 20.67
CA ASP A 44 13.06 4.62 20.95
C ASP A 44 13.62 5.37 19.73
N ALA A 45 14.65 4.83 19.08
CA ALA A 45 15.18 5.39 17.84
C ALA A 45 14.15 5.35 16.69
N ALA A 46 13.41 4.25 16.55
CA ALA A 46 12.34 4.14 15.56
C ALA A 46 11.21 5.15 15.82
N LEU A 47 10.79 5.31 17.07
CA LEU A 47 9.79 6.30 17.50
C LEU A 47 10.22 7.72 17.13
N GLY A 48 11.45 8.10 17.47
CA GLY A 48 11.99 9.42 17.13
C GLY A 48 12.02 9.67 15.61
N SER A 49 12.34 8.63 14.82
CA SER A 49 12.39 8.75 13.36
C SER A 49 11.02 8.91 12.69
N LEU A 50 9.95 8.48 13.37
CA LEU A 50 8.57 8.52 12.87
C LEU A 50 7.70 9.54 13.64
N LEU A 51 8.33 10.52 14.31
CA LEU A 51 7.62 11.50 15.13
C LEU A 51 6.64 12.35 14.31
N ASP A 52 6.97 12.69 13.06
CA ASP A 52 6.06 13.39 12.15
C ASP A 52 4.78 12.59 11.88
N HIS A 53 4.90 11.27 11.67
CA HIS A 53 3.74 10.38 11.50
C HIS A 53 2.92 10.29 12.80
N LEU A 54 3.57 10.20 13.96
CA LEU A 54 2.90 10.18 15.25
C LEU A 54 2.06 11.45 15.46
N LEU A 55 2.66 12.63 15.22
CA LEU A 55 1.98 13.92 15.38
C LEU A 55 0.82 14.08 14.39
N GLN A 56 0.99 13.63 13.15
CA GLN A 56 -0.09 13.61 12.16
C GLN A 56 -1.27 12.73 12.63
N HIS A 57 -0.98 11.53 13.13
CA HIS A 57 -2.00 10.58 13.60
C HIS A 57 -2.72 11.06 14.86
N ALA A 58 -2.01 11.76 15.74
CA ALA A 58 -2.56 12.29 16.99
C ALA A 58 -3.71 13.29 16.76
N GLN A 59 -3.76 13.92 15.59
CA GLN A 59 -4.81 14.89 15.22
C GLN A 59 -5.69 14.45 14.05
N SER A 60 -5.43 13.28 13.48
CA SER A 60 -6.32 12.70 12.46
C SER A 60 -7.73 12.44 13.02
N ASP A 61 -8.74 12.46 12.16
CA ASP A 61 -10.11 12.09 12.52
C ASP A 61 -10.28 10.56 12.66
N GLY A 62 -9.32 9.77 12.17
CA GLY A 62 -9.32 8.31 12.18
C GLY A 62 -9.94 7.67 10.93
N LEU A 63 -10.54 8.46 10.02
CA LEU A 63 -11.28 7.92 8.87
C LEU A 63 -10.41 7.09 7.92
N GLU A 64 -9.17 7.54 7.64
CA GLU A 64 -8.22 6.76 6.82
C GLU A 64 -7.91 5.41 7.48
N LEU A 65 -7.76 5.40 8.81
CA LEU A 65 -7.43 4.19 9.55
C LEU A 65 -8.60 3.21 9.57
N ASP A 66 -9.83 3.71 9.69
CA ASP A 66 -11.05 2.89 9.64
C ASP A 66 -11.23 2.25 8.25
N LEU A 67 -11.08 3.04 7.18
CA LEU A 67 -11.13 2.52 5.80
C LEU A 67 -10.01 1.52 5.51
N LEU A 68 -8.80 1.77 6.04
CA LEU A 68 -7.69 0.84 5.94
C LEU A 68 -7.97 -0.47 6.69
N ALA A 69 -8.63 -0.40 7.85
CA ALA A 69 -9.04 -1.58 8.62
C ALA A 69 -10.10 -2.41 7.88
N GLU A 70 -11.11 -1.76 7.28
CA GLU A 70 -12.09 -2.43 6.41
C GLU A 70 -11.40 -3.11 5.21
N ALA A 71 -10.47 -2.41 4.54
CA ALA A 71 -9.71 -2.97 3.43
C ALA A 71 -8.83 -4.15 3.84
N ALA A 72 -8.18 -4.09 5.00
CA ALA A 72 -7.38 -5.19 5.53
C ALA A 72 -8.22 -6.41 5.91
N ALA A 73 -9.41 -6.19 6.49
CA ALA A 73 -10.36 -7.27 6.79
C ALA A 73 -10.83 -7.96 5.51
N MET A 74 -11.24 -7.19 4.51
CA MET A 74 -11.66 -7.72 3.20
C MET A 74 -10.52 -8.44 2.47
N TRP A 75 -9.30 -7.92 2.55
CA TRP A 75 -8.11 -8.59 2.02
C TRP A 75 -7.87 -9.94 2.70
N THR A 76 -8.00 -9.99 4.02
CA THR A 76 -7.84 -11.23 4.82
C THR A 76 -8.89 -12.25 4.43
N GLU A 77 -10.17 -11.85 4.31
CA GLU A 77 -11.24 -12.73 3.81
C GLU A 77 -10.94 -13.27 2.40
N GLY A 78 -10.39 -12.44 1.51
CA GLY A 78 -9.96 -12.84 0.18
C GLY A 78 -8.79 -13.84 0.18
N LEU A 79 -7.83 -13.70 1.10
CA LEU A 79 -6.73 -14.64 1.30
C LEU A 79 -7.22 -15.98 1.87
N ASP A 80 -8.14 -15.95 2.82
CA ASP A 80 -8.75 -17.13 3.40
C ASP A 80 -9.53 -17.91 2.34
N LEU A 81 -10.31 -17.20 1.52
CA LEU A 81 -10.99 -17.77 0.36
C LEU A 81 -9.99 -18.45 -0.58
N TYR A 82 -8.97 -17.72 -1.04
CA TYR A 82 -7.89 -18.25 -1.88
C TYR A 82 -7.24 -19.53 -1.32
N THR A 83 -6.96 -19.53 -0.02
CA THR A 83 -6.31 -20.65 0.68
C THR A 83 -7.24 -21.86 0.78
N GLU A 84 -8.50 -21.64 1.16
CA GLU A 84 -9.50 -22.71 1.33
C GLU A 84 -9.79 -23.41 0.00
N ILE A 85 -9.84 -22.66 -1.10
CA ILE A 85 -10.02 -23.20 -2.46
C ILE A 85 -8.82 -24.02 -2.88
N GLY A 86 -7.61 -23.55 -2.58
CA GLY A 86 -6.39 -24.33 -2.79
C GLY A 86 -6.42 -25.65 -2.04
N SER A 87 -6.94 -25.67 -0.81
CA SER A 87 -7.14 -26.90 -0.04
C SER A 87 -8.20 -27.82 -0.66
N VAL A 88 -9.37 -27.29 -1.04
CA VAL A 88 -10.42 -28.05 -1.73
C VAL A 88 -9.88 -28.70 -3.00
N ARG A 89 -9.18 -27.93 -3.83
CA ARG A 89 -8.57 -28.39 -5.07
C ARG A 89 -7.57 -29.52 -4.81
N THR A 90 -6.66 -29.32 -3.86
CA THR A 90 -5.66 -30.34 -3.47
C THR A 90 -6.33 -31.64 -3.02
N ASP A 91 -7.44 -31.54 -2.29
CA ASP A 91 -8.13 -32.72 -1.80
C ASP A 91 -8.92 -33.47 -2.89
N VAL A 92 -9.53 -32.74 -3.82
CA VAL A 92 -10.16 -33.30 -5.03
C VAL A 92 -9.13 -33.97 -5.93
N GLU A 93 -8.00 -33.30 -6.19
CA GLU A 93 -6.89 -33.85 -6.98
C GLU A 93 -6.35 -35.15 -6.35
N ALA A 94 -6.12 -35.17 -5.04
CA ALA A 94 -5.62 -36.35 -4.34
C ALA A 94 -6.61 -37.52 -4.39
N ALA A 95 -7.91 -37.26 -4.22
CA ALA A 95 -8.93 -38.30 -4.32
C ALA A 95 -9.05 -38.88 -5.73
N LEU A 96 -8.95 -38.04 -6.77
CA LEU A 96 -9.04 -38.46 -8.17
C LEU A 96 -7.76 -39.11 -8.69
N ALA A 97 -6.60 -38.81 -8.11
CA ALA A 97 -5.32 -39.42 -8.49
C ALA A 97 -5.22 -40.90 -8.05
N ASP A 98 -5.87 -41.26 -6.94
CA ASP A 98 -6.00 -42.64 -6.47
C ASP A 98 -7.45 -42.95 -6.03
N PRO A 99 -8.37 -43.17 -7.00
CA PRO A 99 -9.78 -43.39 -6.69
C PRO A 99 -10.07 -44.69 -5.94
N ALA A 100 -9.12 -45.63 -5.93
CA ALA A 100 -9.23 -46.90 -5.25
C ALA A 100 -8.86 -46.81 -3.76
N HIS A 101 -8.26 -45.70 -3.31
CA HIS A 101 -7.93 -45.50 -1.92
C HIS A 101 -9.21 -45.52 -1.05
N PRO A 102 -9.23 -46.23 0.10
CA PRO A 102 -10.43 -46.37 0.93
C PRO A 102 -11.10 -45.04 1.31
N ASP A 103 -10.30 -44.01 1.55
CA ASP A 103 -10.77 -42.68 1.94
C ASP A 103 -11.06 -41.71 0.78
N ALA A 104 -10.84 -42.10 -0.48
CA ALA A 104 -10.92 -41.18 -1.62
C ALA A 104 -12.32 -40.56 -1.77
N ALA A 105 -13.37 -41.38 -1.69
CA ALA A 105 -14.75 -40.92 -1.78
C ALA A 105 -15.13 -39.96 -0.64
N ALA A 106 -14.77 -40.31 0.60
CA ALA A 106 -15.01 -39.47 1.77
C ALA A 106 -14.28 -38.12 1.66
N LYS A 107 -13.02 -38.15 1.21
CA LYS A 107 -12.19 -36.97 0.99
C LYS A 107 -12.78 -36.04 -0.09
N TYR A 108 -13.22 -36.61 -1.22
CA TYR A 108 -13.88 -35.87 -2.28
C TYR A 108 -15.21 -35.24 -1.81
N CYS A 109 -16.08 -36.00 -1.15
CA CYS A 109 -17.32 -35.49 -0.59
C CYS A 109 -17.07 -34.36 0.41
N ALA A 110 -16.10 -34.50 1.32
CA ALA A 110 -15.75 -33.45 2.27
C ALA A 110 -15.22 -32.17 1.58
N ALA A 111 -14.44 -32.31 0.50
CA ALA A 111 -13.95 -31.17 -0.29
C ALA A 111 -15.10 -30.43 -0.99
N THR A 112 -16.03 -31.16 -1.62
CA THR A 112 -17.20 -30.55 -2.29
C THR A 112 -18.18 -29.88 -1.31
N VAL A 113 -18.37 -30.43 -0.11
CA VAL A 113 -19.16 -29.76 0.94
C VAL A 113 -18.52 -28.45 1.38
N ARG A 114 -17.18 -28.40 1.53
CA ARG A 114 -16.46 -27.15 1.80
C ARG A 114 -16.62 -26.15 0.66
N LEU A 115 -16.52 -26.59 -0.59
CA LEU A 115 -16.75 -25.75 -1.77
C LEU A 115 -18.16 -25.12 -1.78
N ARG A 116 -19.19 -25.86 -1.34
CA ARG A 116 -20.55 -25.31 -1.20
C ARG A 116 -20.64 -24.23 -0.14
N LYS A 117 -20.07 -24.48 1.05
CA LYS A 117 -20.02 -23.49 2.14
C LYS A 117 -19.27 -22.23 1.73
N LEU A 118 -18.24 -22.37 0.90
CA LEU A 118 -17.54 -21.24 0.30
C LEU A 118 -18.46 -20.40 -0.58
N GLY A 119 -19.25 -21.05 -1.45
CA GLY A 119 -20.25 -20.38 -2.30
C GLY A 119 -21.27 -19.58 -1.49
N GLU A 120 -21.77 -20.13 -0.40
CA GLU A 120 -22.69 -19.45 0.54
C GLU A 120 -22.02 -18.23 1.20
N ARG A 121 -20.74 -18.35 1.62
CA ARG A 121 -19.99 -17.28 2.29
C ARG A 121 -19.75 -16.05 1.40
N VAL A 122 -19.61 -16.25 0.09
CA VAL A 122 -19.28 -15.16 -0.84
C VAL A 122 -20.48 -14.50 -1.50
N GLN A 123 -21.68 -15.02 -1.25
CA GLN A 123 -22.90 -14.47 -1.80
C GLN A 123 -23.12 -13.04 -1.28
N GLY A 124 -23.31 -12.07 -2.19
CA GLY A 124 -23.52 -10.66 -1.84
C GLY A 124 -22.26 -9.83 -1.55
N LYS A 125 -21.08 -10.44 -1.43
CA LYS A 125 -19.82 -9.76 -1.11
C LYS A 125 -19.36 -8.72 -2.16
N HIS A 126 -19.85 -8.80 -3.39
CA HIS A 126 -19.52 -7.84 -4.44
C HIS A 126 -19.96 -6.41 -4.10
N LEU A 127 -21.11 -6.24 -3.46
CA LEU A 127 -21.62 -4.91 -3.05
C LEU A 127 -20.72 -4.28 -1.98
N GLU A 128 -20.21 -5.10 -1.05
CA GLU A 128 -19.25 -4.64 -0.05
C GLU A 128 -17.94 -4.20 -0.69
N ILE A 129 -17.42 -4.97 -1.65
CA ILE A 129 -16.19 -4.63 -2.41
C ILE A 129 -16.37 -3.34 -3.20
N GLU A 130 -17.49 -3.17 -3.90
CA GLU A 130 -17.80 -1.98 -4.71
C GLU A 130 -17.97 -0.73 -3.84
N ASP A 131 -18.70 -0.85 -2.73
CA ASP A 131 -18.90 0.29 -1.82
C ASP A 131 -17.59 0.71 -1.15
N LEU A 132 -16.78 -0.25 -0.69
CA LEU A 132 -15.45 0.05 -0.14
C LEU A 132 -14.54 0.67 -1.20
N GLY A 133 -14.52 0.13 -2.42
CA GLY A 133 -13.77 0.68 -3.55
C GLY A 133 -14.12 2.16 -3.77
N ARG A 134 -15.41 2.48 -3.93
CA ARG A 134 -15.88 3.86 -4.10
C ARG A 134 -15.41 4.78 -2.96
N ARG A 135 -15.57 4.36 -1.70
CA ARG A 135 -15.13 5.15 -0.53
C ARG A 135 -13.61 5.38 -0.52
N LEU A 136 -12.82 4.39 -0.90
CA LEU A 136 -11.36 4.51 -1.01
C LEU A 136 -10.93 5.41 -2.18
N GLY A 137 -11.62 5.35 -3.32
CA GLY A 137 -11.35 6.19 -4.49
C GLY A 137 -11.66 7.67 -4.26
N GLU A 138 -12.60 7.98 -3.36
CA GLU A 138 -12.98 9.34 -2.97
C GLU A 138 -12.16 9.89 -1.78
N MET A 139 -11.32 9.05 -1.15
CA MET A 139 -10.58 9.41 0.06
C MET A 139 -9.52 10.48 -0.22
N ARG A 140 -9.51 11.52 0.62
CA ARG A 140 -8.46 12.56 0.61
C ARG A 140 -7.31 12.15 1.52
N HIS A 141 -6.44 11.26 1.03
CA HIS A 141 -5.33 10.66 1.80
C HIS A 141 -4.33 11.66 2.40
N VAL A 142 -4.22 12.86 1.80
CA VAL A 142 -3.35 13.93 2.30
C VAL A 142 -4.14 15.23 2.16
N PRO A 143 -4.50 15.92 3.26
CA PRO A 143 -5.13 17.22 3.15
C PRO A 143 -4.15 18.22 2.54
N GLU A 144 -4.68 19.26 1.90
CA GLU A 144 -3.87 20.42 1.52
C GLU A 144 -3.14 20.95 2.76
N HIS A 145 -1.93 21.47 2.58
CA HIS A 145 -1.22 22.07 3.70
C HIS A 145 -1.98 23.34 4.12
N PRO A 146 -2.20 23.60 5.42
CA PRO A 146 -2.97 24.76 5.90
C PRO A 146 -2.53 26.11 5.32
N ARG A 147 -1.24 26.25 5.00
CA ARG A 147 -0.68 27.44 4.31
C ARG A 147 -1.33 27.69 2.95
N GLN A 148 -1.71 26.65 2.21
CA GLN A 148 -2.36 26.76 0.90
C GLN A 148 -3.81 27.28 1.00
N GLY A 149 -4.38 27.31 2.21
CA GLY A 149 -5.67 27.94 2.49
C GLY A 149 -5.56 29.25 3.27
N ASP A 150 -4.37 29.88 3.30
CA ASP A 150 -4.07 31.08 4.10
C ASP A 150 -4.48 30.95 5.58
N LEU A 151 -4.42 29.73 6.13
CA LEU A 151 -4.80 29.51 7.51
C LEU A 151 -3.72 30.04 8.48
N PRO A 152 -4.11 30.69 9.59
CA PRO A 152 -3.16 31.13 10.61
C PRO A 152 -2.51 29.93 11.31
N LEU A 153 -1.30 30.11 11.86
CA LEU A 153 -0.51 29.03 12.48
C LEU A 153 -1.27 28.28 13.59
N GLY A 154 -2.09 28.95 14.39
CA GLY A 154 -2.91 28.33 15.42
C GLY A 154 -3.97 27.34 14.90
N ALA A 155 -4.27 27.36 13.59
CA ALA A 155 -5.15 26.40 12.92
C ALA A 155 -4.41 25.24 12.26
N TRP A 156 -3.07 25.22 12.31
CA TRP A 156 -2.27 24.15 11.70
C TRP A 156 -2.23 22.93 12.61
N GLY A 157 -2.19 21.74 12.00
CA GLY A 157 -1.89 20.52 12.74
C GLY A 157 -0.43 20.49 13.18
N TRP A 158 -0.13 19.81 14.28
CA TRP A 158 1.21 19.52 14.77
C TRP A 158 2.09 18.79 13.77
N GLY A 159 1.54 17.92 12.91
CA GLY A 159 2.31 17.35 11.80
C GLY A 159 2.86 18.42 10.85
N ASP A 160 2.05 19.44 10.57
CA ASP A 160 2.40 20.56 9.69
C ASP A 160 3.36 21.53 10.40
N VAL A 161 3.05 21.92 11.63
CA VAL A 161 3.92 22.78 12.46
C VAL A 161 5.29 22.14 12.63
N PHE A 162 5.32 20.85 12.97
CA PHE A 162 6.57 20.11 13.19
C PHE A 162 7.46 20.09 11.95
N LEU A 163 6.89 19.91 10.77
CA LEU A 163 7.67 19.87 9.52
C LEU A 163 8.00 21.28 9.00
N ALA A 164 7.18 22.29 9.26
CA ALA A 164 7.33 23.61 8.68
C ALA A 164 8.05 24.64 9.59
N ARG A 165 8.22 24.34 10.88
CA ARG A 165 8.74 25.25 11.90
C ARG A 165 9.76 24.60 12.82
N ARG A 166 10.83 25.34 13.13
CA ARG A 166 11.79 25.06 14.21
C ARG A 166 12.38 23.64 14.21
N THR A 167 12.55 23.05 13.01
CA THR A 167 12.91 21.63 12.86
C THR A 167 14.34 21.30 13.29
N ASP A 168 15.32 22.19 13.06
CA ASP A 168 16.69 22.04 13.60
C ASP A 168 16.71 22.30 15.10
N ALA A 169 16.02 23.36 15.56
CA ALA A 169 15.88 23.66 16.98
C ALA A 169 15.28 22.49 17.77
N PHE A 170 14.28 21.80 17.21
CA PHE A 170 13.70 20.61 17.82
C PHE A 170 14.73 19.50 18.04
N VAL A 171 15.56 19.21 17.03
CA VAL A 171 16.64 18.22 17.15
C VAL A 171 17.61 18.60 18.26
N ARG A 172 18.02 19.86 18.34
CA ARG A 172 18.95 20.34 19.38
C ARG A 172 18.35 20.26 20.78
N THR A 173 17.09 20.68 20.94
CA THR A 173 16.37 20.55 22.21
C THR A 173 16.27 19.08 22.62
N ALA A 174 15.95 18.16 21.68
CA ALA A 174 15.89 16.74 21.98
C ALA A 174 17.22 16.20 22.53
N PHE A 175 18.36 16.58 21.94
CA PHE A 175 19.67 16.20 22.48
C PHE A 175 20.01 16.89 23.82
N ALA A 176 19.60 18.14 24.02
CA ALA A 176 19.85 18.86 25.27
C ALA A 176 19.07 18.26 26.45
N GLU A 177 17.86 17.77 26.21
CA GLU A 177 16.97 17.19 27.24
C GLU A 177 17.17 15.68 27.44
N ALA A 178 17.93 15.01 26.56
CA ALA A 178 18.10 13.56 26.62
C ALA A 178 19.03 13.11 27.77
N ALA A 179 18.44 12.77 28.91
CA ALA A 179 19.16 12.36 30.12
C ALA A 179 19.49 10.86 30.19
N THR A 180 18.70 10.00 29.55
CA THR A 180 18.82 8.53 29.60
C THR A 180 19.23 7.94 28.24
N PRO A 181 19.78 6.70 28.21
CA PRO A 181 20.07 6.00 26.96
C PRO A 181 18.86 5.92 26.01
N ALA A 182 17.67 5.63 26.53
CA ALA A 182 16.42 5.61 25.76
C ALA A 182 16.12 6.98 25.13
N THR A 183 16.15 8.07 25.92
CA THR A 183 15.90 9.42 25.39
C THR A 183 16.97 9.88 24.38
N ARG A 184 18.21 9.43 24.53
CA ARG A 184 19.29 9.69 23.56
C ARG A 184 19.08 8.93 22.25
N ALA A 185 18.59 7.69 22.32
CA ALA A 185 18.16 6.94 21.15
C ALA A 185 16.97 7.63 20.45
N THR A 186 15.98 8.12 21.19
CA THR A 186 14.88 8.93 20.63
C THR A 186 15.39 10.20 19.96
N ALA A 187 16.31 10.94 20.58
CA ALA A 187 16.91 12.15 20.00
C ALA A 187 17.68 11.85 18.70
N PHE A 188 18.39 10.72 18.63
CA PHE A 188 19.00 10.24 17.39
C PHE A 188 17.95 9.91 16.31
N GLY A 189 16.86 9.26 16.69
CA GLY A 189 15.71 9.02 15.82
C GLY A 189 15.16 10.31 15.23
N VAL A 190 14.95 11.33 16.07
CA VAL A 190 14.47 12.66 15.68
C VAL A 190 15.42 13.32 14.67
N LEU A 191 16.73 13.26 14.93
CA LEU A 191 17.75 13.73 13.99
C LEU A 191 17.67 13.00 12.63
N SER A 192 17.51 11.68 12.66
CA SER A 192 17.35 10.87 11.46
C SER A 192 16.09 11.28 10.67
N GLY A 193 14.95 11.42 11.34
CA GLY A 193 13.69 11.83 10.73
C GLY A 193 13.75 13.24 10.13
N HIS A 194 14.41 14.18 10.83
CA HIS A 194 14.69 15.53 10.32
C HIS A 194 15.46 15.47 9.00
N ALA A 195 16.61 14.79 8.97
CA ALA A 195 17.46 14.72 7.78
C ALA A 195 16.79 13.99 6.62
N ALA A 196 16.05 12.92 6.92
CA ALA A 196 15.30 12.15 5.92
C ALA A 196 14.17 12.99 5.30
N ASN A 197 13.42 13.75 6.10
CA ASN A 197 12.43 14.69 5.59
C ASN A 197 13.09 15.82 4.78
N ALA A 198 14.23 16.37 5.22
CA ALA A 198 14.92 17.45 4.50
C ALA A 198 15.35 17.02 3.08
N ALA A 199 15.97 15.85 2.94
CA ALA A 199 16.36 15.31 1.65
C ALA A 199 15.15 14.81 0.85
N GLY A 200 14.23 14.11 1.51
CA GLY A 200 13.10 13.47 0.84
C GLY A 200 12.03 14.43 0.37
N SER A 201 11.75 15.48 1.12
CA SER A 201 10.84 16.53 0.68
C SER A 201 11.39 17.30 -0.53
N ALA A 202 12.72 17.50 -0.60
CA ALA A 202 13.34 18.06 -1.80
C ALA A 202 13.19 17.15 -3.03
N TYR A 203 13.39 15.84 -2.86
CA TYR A 203 13.18 14.87 -3.94
C TYR A 203 11.71 14.80 -4.39
N LEU A 204 10.79 14.68 -3.43
CA LEU A 204 9.35 14.60 -3.69
C LEU A 204 8.83 15.88 -4.35
N GLY A 205 9.26 17.06 -3.92
CA GLY A 205 8.90 18.32 -4.57
C GLY A 205 9.17 18.28 -6.07
N LYS A 206 10.33 17.77 -6.48
CA LYS A 206 10.71 17.67 -7.90
C LYS A 206 9.93 16.63 -8.70
N VAL A 207 9.67 15.44 -8.15
CA VAL A 207 8.96 14.38 -8.90
C VAL A 207 7.44 14.57 -8.92
N VAL A 208 6.93 15.33 -7.94
CA VAL A 208 5.51 15.68 -7.82
C VAL A 208 5.17 16.94 -8.62
N GLY A 209 6.06 17.94 -8.63
CA GLY A 209 5.85 19.24 -9.29
C GLY A 209 5.81 20.45 -8.35
N GLY A 210 5.92 20.26 -7.03
CA GLY A 210 5.89 21.33 -6.01
C GLY A 210 4.55 22.10 -5.94
N PRO A 211 4.28 22.87 -4.87
CA PRO A 211 4.23 22.37 -3.49
C PRO A 211 3.54 21.01 -3.48
N ARG A 212 4.17 19.98 -2.90
CA ARG A 212 3.70 18.60 -3.09
C ARG A 212 2.24 18.38 -2.63
N ARG A 213 1.77 19.11 -1.62
CA ARG A 213 0.40 19.00 -1.09
C ARG A 213 -0.64 19.79 -1.87
N SER A 214 -0.22 20.65 -2.79
CA SER A 214 -1.07 21.16 -3.87
C SER A 214 -1.39 20.09 -4.92
N HIS A 215 -0.58 19.02 -4.97
CA HIS A 215 -0.77 17.83 -5.80
C HIS A 215 -0.97 16.56 -4.95
N ARG A 216 -1.81 16.65 -3.91
CA ARG A 216 -1.96 15.64 -2.83
C ARG A 216 -2.04 14.16 -3.27
N PHE A 217 -2.80 13.83 -4.31
CA PHE A 217 -2.94 12.45 -4.79
C PHE A 217 -1.64 11.92 -5.39
N ARG A 218 -1.00 12.76 -6.21
CA ARG A 218 0.30 12.48 -6.81
C ARG A 218 1.38 12.32 -5.74
N ASP A 219 1.38 13.20 -4.75
CA ASP A 219 2.31 13.16 -3.63
C ASP A 219 2.18 11.88 -2.79
N ARG A 220 0.96 11.44 -2.46
CA ARG A 220 0.75 10.17 -1.75
C ARG A 220 1.33 8.99 -2.53
N ILE A 221 1.04 8.91 -3.82
CA ILE A 221 1.57 7.83 -4.68
C ILE A 221 3.10 7.93 -4.78
N ALA A 222 3.65 9.13 -4.91
CA ALA A 222 5.09 9.37 -4.97
C ALA A 222 5.79 8.91 -3.69
N ARG A 223 5.27 9.28 -2.51
CA ARG A 223 5.80 8.86 -1.19
C ARG A 223 5.82 7.33 -1.06
N ASN A 224 4.71 6.66 -1.37
CA ASN A 224 4.62 5.20 -1.32
C ASN A 224 5.58 4.54 -2.33
N THR A 225 5.72 5.13 -3.51
CA THR A 225 6.62 4.65 -4.58
C THR A 225 8.08 4.76 -4.16
N VAL A 226 8.48 5.92 -3.64
CA VAL A 226 9.84 6.16 -3.12
C VAL A 226 10.14 5.22 -1.95
N GLY A 227 9.21 5.07 -1.00
CA GLY A 227 9.36 4.13 0.12
C GLY A 227 9.53 2.68 -0.35
N CYS A 228 8.76 2.24 -1.35
CA CYS A 228 8.89 0.91 -1.95
C CYS A 228 10.23 0.73 -2.69
N TYR A 229 10.72 1.76 -3.40
CA TYR A 229 12.05 1.73 -4.03
C TYR A 229 13.17 1.60 -3.00
N LEU A 230 13.13 2.41 -1.95
CA LEU A 230 14.14 2.38 -0.89
C LEU A 230 14.11 1.07 -0.10
N ALA A 231 12.95 0.47 0.08
CA ALA A 231 12.83 -0.88 0.64
C ALA A 231 13.48 -1.98 -0.24
N GLN A 232 13.69 -1.75 -1.55
CA GLN A 232 14.49 -2.67 -2.37
C GLN A 232 15.99 -2.52 -2.12
N LEU A 233 16.44 -1.31 -1.72
CA LEU A 233 17.83 -1.05 -1.33
C LEU A 233 18.11 -1.46 0.12
N ARG A 234 17.10 -1.33 0.99
CA ARG A 234 17.12 -1.63 2.43
C ARG A 234 15.98 -2.62 2.77
N PRO A 235 16.14 -3.93 2.51
CA PRO A 235 15.06 -4.92 2.68
C PRO A 235 14.46 -5.00 4.08
N GLU A 236 15.20 -4.61 5.11
CA GLU A 236 14.72 -4.48 6.50
C GLU A 236 13.56 -3.49 6.65
N ALA A 237 13.48 -2.47 5.77
CA ALA A 237 12.41 -1.48 5.75
C ALA A 237 11.20 -1.91 4.90
N GLY A 238 11.24 -3.08 4.24
CA GLY A 238 10.19 -3.50 3.31
C GLY A 238 8.93 -4.07 3.94
N ASP A 239 8.98 -4.52 5.19
CA ASP A 239 7.85 -5.16 5.86
C ASP A 239 7.23 -4.23 6.91
N PHE A 240 6.04 -3.68 6.62
CA PHE A 240 5.31 -2.83 7.56
C PHE A 240 4.98 -3.52 8.89
N GLY A 241 4.75 -4.84 8.89
CA GLY A 241 4.55 -5.60 10.12
C GLY A 241 5.82 -5.66 10.99
N ARG A 242 7.00 -5.69 10.37
CA ARG A 242 8.28 -5.57 11.10
C ARG A 242 8.50 -4.14 11.60
N LEU A 243 8.10 -3.12 10.85
CA LEU A 243 8.16 -1.73 11.31
C LEU A 243 7.24 -1.50 12.51
N ALA A 244 6.02 -2.04 12.47
CA ALA A 244 5.09 -2.02 13.61
C ALA A 244 5.72 -2.72 14.83
N ALA A 245 6.28 -3.92 14.65
CA ALA A 245 6.94 -4.65 15.72
C ALA A 245 8.15 -3.92 16.30
N ALA A 246 8.94 -3.23 15.47
CA ALA A 246 10.09 -2.44 15.91
C ALA A 246 9.70 -1.23 16.78
N LEU A 247 8.47 -0.72 16.64
CA LEU A 247 7.95 0.36 17.46
C LEU A 247 7.33 -0.09 18.78
N ARG A 248 7.05 -1.40 18.95
CA ARG A 248 6.40 -1.90 20.17
C ARG A 248 7.38 -1.98 21.33
N TYR A 249 6.94 -1.49 22.48
CA TYR A 249 7.65 -1.64 23.75
C TYR A 249 7.27 -2.91 24.51
N ASP A 250 6.12 -3.51 24.17
CA ASP A 250 5.63 -4.74 24.77
C ASP A 250 4.79 -5.60 23.79
N ALA A 251 4.27 -6.72 24.28
CA ALA A 251 3.40 -7.63 23.53
C ALA A 251 1.91 -7.43 23.85
N ALA A 252 1.51 -6.31 24.46
CA ALA A 252 0.11 -6.05 24.74
C ALA A 252 -0.69 -5.94 23.44
N PRO A 253 -1.99 -6.31 23.38
CA PRO A 253 -2.78 -6.21 22.15
C PRO A 253 -2.88 -4.78 21.62
N GLU A 254 -3.12 -3.82 22.50
CA GLU A 254 -3.16 -2.40 22.18
C GLU A 254 -1.77 -1.78 22.41
N ALA A 255 -1.27 -1.07 21.40
CA ALA A 255 0.02 -0.40 21.50
C ALA A 255 -0.09 0.83 22.41
N ARG A 256 0.76 0.91 23.44
CA ARG A 256 0.84 2.05 24.36
C ARG A 256 2.26 2.63 24.35
N LEU A 257 2.35 3.96 24.27
CA LEU A 257 3.61 4.68 24.41
C LEU A 257 4.02 4.69 25.90
N PRO A 258 5.27 4.37 26.28
CA PRO A 258 5.70 4.49 27.66
C PRO A 258 5.54 5.93 28.17
N ASP A 259 5.11 6.09 29.41
CA ASP A 259 4.81 7.40 30.00
C ASP A 259 6.06 8.31 30.00
N ASP A 260 7.25 7.75 30.24
CA ASP A 260 8.53 8.48 30.19
C ASP A 260 8.86 9.00 28.78
N ALA A 261 8.58 8.20 27.74
CA ALA A 261 8.80 8.60 26.35
C ALA A 261 7.80 9.70 25.93
N ALA A 262 6.53 9.57 26.35
CA ALA A 262 5.51 10.59 26.14
C ALA A 262 5.88 11.91 26.84
N ALA A 263 6.35 11.84 28.09
CA ALA A 263 6.79 13.00 28.86
C ALA A 263 7.99 13.70 28.21
N PHE A 264 9.00 12.94 27.78
CA PHE A 264 10.15 13.47 27.05
C PHE A 264 9.73 14.22 25.78
N LEU A 265 8.90 13.60 24.93
CA LEU A 265 8.46 14.24 23.68
C LEU A 265 7.62 15.50 23.94
N ALA A 266 6.72 15.46 24.93
CA ALA A 266 5.92 16.63 25.32
C ALA A 266 6.79 17.78 25.86
N GLU A 267 7.82 17.46 26.65
CA GLU A 267 8.78 18.44 27.16
C GLU A 267 9.58 19.09 26.02
N VAL A 268 10.11 18.30 25.09
CA VAL A 268 10.86 18.82 23.94
C VAL A 268 9.96 19.70 23.06
N LEU A 269 8.72 19.26 22.78
CA LEU A 269 7.75 20.09 22.03
C LEU A 269 7.46 21.42 22.75
N GLY A 270 7.22 21.39 24.07
CA GLY A 270 6.93 22.58 24.86
C GLY A 270 8.11 23.54 25.01
N LYS A 271 9.35 23.04 24.97
CA LYS A 271 10.56 23.87 24.98
C LYS A 271 10.92 24.45 23.60
N THR A 272 10.55 23.75 22.53
CA THR A 272 10.89 24.18 21.17
C THR A 272 9.84 25.10 20.54
N TYR A 273 8.54 24.92 20.81
CA TYR A 273 7.49 25.67 20.11
C TYR A 273 6.78 26.68 21.03
N ASP A 274 6.38 27.82 20.48
CA ASP A 274 5.51 28.76 21.19
C ASP A 274 4.07 28.22 21.25
N LEU A 275 3.71 27.61 22.38
CA LEU A 275 2.37 27.07 22.63
C LEU A 275 1.28 28.14 22.71
N GLY A 276 1.64 29.44 22.77
CA GLY A 276 0.69 30.54 22.61
C GLY A 276 0.32 30.83 21.16
N ALA A 277 1.14 30.38 20.20
CA ALA A 277 0.98 30.61 18.77
C ALA A 277 0.50 29.36 18.00
N THR A 278 0.67 28.15 18.58
CA THR A 278 0.24 26.88 17.99
C THR A 278 -1.05 26.34 18.60
N ALA A 279 -1.63 25.31 17.98
CA ALA A 279 -2.66 24.51 18.63
C ALA A 279 -2.14 23.86 19.94
N PRO A 280 -3.02 23.49 20.89
CA PRO A 280 -2.63 22.72 22.08
C PRO A 280 -1.88 21.44 21.71
N LEU A 281 -0.94 21.01 22.56
CA LEU A 281 -0.20 19.77 22.35
C LEU A 281 -1.15 18.59 22.08
N PRO A 282 -0.84 17.73 21.10
CA PRO A 282 -1.75 16.68 20.69
C PRO A 282 -1.63 15.48 21.64
N ASP A 283 -2.61 14.57 21.59
CA ASP A 283 -2.55 13.32 22.36
C ASP A 283 -1.54 12.36 21.72
N LEU A 284 -0.31 12.34 22.27
CA LEU A 284 0.78 11.49 21.79
C LEU A 284 0.47 9.99 21.95
N GLN A 285 -0.34 9.59 22.93
CA GLN A 285 -0.75 8.19 23.10
C GLN A 285 -1.66 7.76 21.97
N LEU A 286 -2.66 8.60 21.66
CA LEU A 286 -3.57 8.37 20.53
C LEU A 286 -2.80 8.30 19.21
N GLY A 287 -1.88 9.24 18.98
CA GLY A 287 -1.02 9.26 17.79
C GLY A 287 -0.17 8.00 17.64
N TYR A 288 0.46 7.56 18.73
CA TYR A 288 1.27 6.34 18.75
C TYR A 288 0.42 5.09 18.45
N ALA A 289 -0.73 4.93 19.12
CA ALA A 289 -1.61 3.79 18.93
C ALA A 289 -2.09 3.69 17.48
N ARG A 290 -2.48 4.83 16.87
CA ARG A 290 -2.90 4.90 15.46
C ARG A 290 -1.77 4.62 14.49
N LEU A 291 -0.56 5.13 14.74
CA LEU A 291 0.62 4.85 13.92
C LEU A 291 0.94 3.35 13.89
N VAL A 292 1.07 2.72 15.06
CA VAL A 292 1.35 1.28 15.14
C VAL A 292 0.25 0.49 14.44
N ARG A 293 -1.02 0.84 14.69
CA ARG A 293 -2.17 0.19 14.03
C ARG A 293 -2.13 0.33 12.52
N GLN A 294 -1.79 1.51 11.99
CA GLN A 294 -1.67 1.72 10.54
C GLN A 294 -0.61 0.80 9.94
N LEU A 295 0.56 0.68 10.57
CA LEU A 295 1.64 -0.17 10.09
C LEU A 295 1.26 -1.67 10.14
N GLU A 296 0.56 -2.12 11.18
CA GLU A 296 0.02 -3.49 11.24
C GLU A 296 -0.94 -3.77 10.08
N LEU A 297 -1.88 -2.86 9.84
CA LEU A 297 -2.88 -2.99 8.79
C LEU A 297 -2.22 -2.98 7.40
N LEU A 298 -1.26 -2.09 7.17
CA LEU A 298 -0.46 -2.09 5.93
C LEU A 298 0.32 -3.40 5.74
N GLY A 299 0.73 -4.04 6.84
CA GLY A 299 1.39 -5.34 6.83
C GLY A 299 0.53 -6.50 6.32
N THR A 300 -0.79 -6.34 6.25
CA THR A 300 -1.74 -7.38 5.79
C THR A 300 -1.77 -7.55 4.28
N PHE A 301 -1.47 -6.51 3.50
CA PHE A 301 -1.58 -6.51 2.03
C PHE A 301 -0.43 -7.25 1.35
N ARG A 302 -0.38 -8.56 1.54
CA ARG A 302 0.63 -9.45 0.94
C ARG A 302 0.02 -10.31 -0.14
N GLN A 303 0.65 -10.30 -1.31
CA GLN A 303 0.25 -11.19 -2.39
C GLN A 303 0.47 -12.66 -2.00
N PRO A 304 -0.54 -13.54 -2.15
CA PRO A 304 -0.33 -14.95 -1.92
C PRO A 304 0.59 -15.54 -2.99
N SER A 305 1.18 -16.70 -2.68
CA SER A 305 1.96 -17.47 -3.66
C SER A 305 1.11 -17.79 -4.89
N ARG A 306 1.73 -17.90 -6.07
CA ARG A 306 1.02 -18.36 -7.27
C ARG A 306 0.47 -19.78 -7.04
N PRO A 307 -0.74 -20.12 -7.52
CA PRO A 307 -1.24 -21.48 -7.46
C PRO A 307 -0.27 -22.45 -8.15
N LYS A 308 0.00 -23.58 -7.50
CA LYS A 308 0.75 -24.68 -8.14
C LYS A 308 -0.11 -25.29 -9.26
N PRO A 309 0.48 -25.74 -10.38
CA PRO A 309 -0.28 -26.50 -11.39
C PRO A 309 -0.86 -27.78 -10.77
N PRO A 310 -1.93 -28.36 -11.36
CA PRO A 310 -2.45 -29.66 -10.95
C PRO A 310 -1.38 -30.76 -11.04
N ALA A 311 -1.63 -31.91 -10.41
CA ALA A 311 -0.76 -33.07 -10.57
C ALA A 311 -0.58 -33.49 -12.04
N ASP A 312 0.61 -34.01 -12.40
CA ASP A 312 1.00 -34.35 -13.78
C ASP A 312 -0.01 -35.21 -14.53
N VAL A 313 -0.71 -36.12 -13.84
CA VAL A 313 -1.75 -36.96 -14.44
C VAL A 313 -2.91 -36.15 -15.01
N PHE A 314 -3.28 -35.04 -14.37
CA PHE A 314 -4.31 -34.12 -14.85
C PHE A 314 -3.73 -33.16 -15.88
N VAL A 315 -2.49 -32.70 -15.68
CA VAL A 315 -1.84 -31.79 -16.63
C VAL A 315 -1.74 -32.43 -18.02
N ARG A 316 -1.32 -33.70 -18.07
CA ARG A 316 -1.27 -34.47 -19.31
C ARG A 316 -2.64 -34.77 -19.92
N LYS A 317 -3.74 -34.72 -19.16
CA LYS A 317 -5.08 -34.90 -19.75
C LYS A 317 -5.66 -33.59 -20.26
N LEU A 318 -5.46 -32.51 -19.51
CA LEU A 318 -6.03 -31.20 -19.79
C LEU A 318 -5.26 -30.44 -20.88
N TRP A 319 -3.94 -30.57 -20.93
CA TRP A 319 -3.07 -29.79 -21.85
C TRP A 319 -2.23 -30.68 -22.79
N ALA A 320 -2.59 -31.96 -22.99
CA ALA A 320 -1.84 -32.84 -23.91
C ALA A 320 -1.97 -32.46 -25.39
N ASP A 321 -3.06 -31.81 -25.78
CA ASP A 321 -3.27 -31.37 -27.16
C ASP A 321 -2.90 -29.88 -27.30
N PRO A 322 -1.73 -29.56 -27.87
CA PRO A 322 -1.30 -28.18 -28.06
C PRO A 322 -2.16 -27.43 -29.08
N ALA A 323 -2.90 -28.14 -29.95
CA ALA A 323 -3.80 -27.53 -30.93
C ALA A 323 -5.15 -27.12 -30.30
N HIS A 324 -5.51 -27.72 -29.17
CA HIS A 324 -6.75 -27.44 -28.45
C HIS A 324 -6.47 -27.25 -26.94
N PRO A 325 -5.74 -26.21 -26.54
CA PRO A 325 -5.56 -25.92 -25.12
C PRO A 325 -6.92 -25.66 -24.47
N PRO A 326 -7.10 -26.02 -23.18
CA PRO A 326 -8.35 -25.79 -22.48
C PRO A 326 -8.60 -24.27 -22.43
N ALA A 327 -9.77 -23.86 -22.93
CA ALA A 327 -10.17 -22.46 -22.91
C ALA A 327 -10.38 -22.01 -21.45
N PRO A 328 -9.87 -20.82 -21.05
CA PRO A 328 -10.18 -20.26 -19.75
C PRO A 328 -11.69 -20.04 -19.66
N VAL A 329 -12.27 -20.56 -18.59
CA VAL A 329 -13.72 -20.58 -18.37
C VAL A 329 -14.23 -19.21 -17.94
N ILE A 330 -13.38 -18.44 -17.26
CA ILE A 330 -13.62 -17.04 -16.92
C ILE A 330 -12.65 -16.20 -17.74
N THR A 331 -13.15 -15.42 -18.70
CA THR A 331 -12.40 -14.35 -19.37
C THR A 331 -12.73 -12.99 -18.75
N THR A 332 -11.93 -11.97 -19.06
CA THR A 332 -12.28 -10.59 -18.73
C THR A 332 -13.64 -10.19 -19.32
N GLU A 333 -13.96 -10.63 -20.53
CA GLU A 333 -15.25 -10.30 -21.18
C GLU A 333 -16.44 -11.00 -20.51
N THR A 334 -16.28 -12.24 -20.03
CA THR A 334 -17.35 -12.96 -19.33
C THR A 334 -17.51 -12.54 -17.86
N ALA A 335 -16.49 -11.90 -17.28
CA ALA A 335 -16.54 -11.36 -15.92
C ALA A 335 -17.05 -9.90 -15.89
N THR A 336 -17.15 -9.21 -17.04
CA THR A 336 -17.65 -7.83 -17.11
C THR A 336 -19.16 -7.80 -17.33
N PRO A 337 -19.97 -7.25 -16.39
CA PRO A 337 -21.39 -7.04 -16.64
C PRO A 337 -21.60 -6.22 -17.93
N PRO A 338 -22.63 -6.52 -18.75
CA PRO A 338 -22.89 -5.80 -20.00
C PRO A 338 -22.93 -4.27 -19.84
N ALA A 339 -23.40 -3.79 -18.68
CA ALA A 339 -23.48 -2.37 -18.35
C ALA A 339 -22.11 -1.65 -18.30
N VAL A 340 -21.00 -2.37 -18.12
CA VAL A 340 -19.64 -1.80 -18.08
C VAL A 340 -18.94 -1.92 -19.44
N ALA A 341 -19.31 -2.92 -20.26
CA ALA A 341 -18.76 -3.11 -21.61
C ALA A 341 -19.12 -1.96 -22.57
N ASP A 342 -20.29 -1.34 -22.38
CA ASP A 342 -20.78 -0.22 -23.20
C ASP A 342 -20.37 1.17 -22.67
N SER A 343 -19.62 1.23 -21.56
CA SER A 343 -19.20 2.50 -20.92
C SER A 343 -18.11 3.27 -21.68
N GLY A 344 -17.60 2.74 -22.80
CA GLY A 344 -16.50 3.34 -23.57
C GLY A 344 -15.11 3.15 -22.94
N LEU A 345 -15.01 2.43 -21.83
CA LEU A 345 -13.76 2.12 -21.13
C LEU A 345 -13.14 0.82 -21.65
N GLY A 346 -12.64 0.86 -22.89
CA GLY A 346 -11.82 -0.21 -23.46
C GLY A 346 -10.45 -0.31 -22.77
N PRO A 347 -9.72 -1.44 -22.94
CA PRO A 347 -8.34 -1.54 -22.48
C PRO A 347 -7.49 -0.38 -23.01
N ALA A 348 -6.68 0.20 -22.13
CA ALA A 348 -5.76 1.30 -22.38
C ALA A 348 -5.14 1.28 -23.79
N THR A 349 -5.62 2.16 -24.68
CA THR A 349 -5.01 2.35 -26.00
C THR A 349 -3.96 3.44 -25.90
N TYR A 350 -2.70 3.04 -25.70
CA TYR A 350 -1.57 3.92 -25.95
C TYR A 350 -1.52 4.26 -27.45
N SER A 351 -1.74 5.53 -27.80
CA SER A 351 -1.79 6.04 -29.17
C SER A 351 -0.43 6.50 -29.73
N GLY A 352 0.66 5.87 -29.29
CA GLY A 352 2.02 6.17 -29.76
C GLY A 352 2.73 4.98 -30.43
N PRO A 353 4.01 5.13 -30.79
CA PRO A 353 4.80 4.08 -31.46
C PRO A 353 4.82 2.78 -30.65
N ALA A 354 4.79 1.61 -31.30
CA ALA A 354 4.78 0.33 -30.59
C ALA A 354 6.02 0.18 -29.69
N VAL A 355 5.85 0.49 -28.41
CA VAL A 355 6.86 0.29 -27.37
C VAL A 355 6.34 -0.72 -26.35
N PRO A 356 7.25 -1.51 -25.73
CA PRO A 356 6.87 -2.40 -24.65
C PRO A 356 6.08 -1.66 -23.56
N PRO A 357 5.11 -2.30 -22.87
CA PRO A 357 4.26 -1.65 -21.88
C PRO A 357 5.03 -0.86 -20.82
N TYR A 358 6.19 -1.34 -20.42
CA TYR A 358 7.05 -0.69 -19.43
C TYR A 358 7.74 0.59 -19.91
N GLN A 359 7.70 0.91 -21.21
CA GLN A 359 8.28 2.12 -21.80
C GLN A 359 7.22 3.18 -22.15
N ARG A 360 5.94 2.89 -21.92
CA ARG A 360 4.84 3.82 -22.22
C ARG A 360 4.77 4.92 -21.16
N PRO A 361 4.40 6.16 -21.52
CA PRO A 361 4.01 7.17 -20.54
C PRO A 361 2.72 6.76 -19.82
N PRO A 362 2.48 7.26 -18.59
CA PRO A 362 1.22 7.03 -17.89
C PRO A 362 0.05 7.71 -18.62
N THR A 363 -1.13 7.13 -18.50
CA THR A 363 -2.37 7.51 -19.19
C THR A 363 -3.55 7.55 -18.21
N ALA A 364 -4.69 8.10 -18.62
CA ALA A 364 -5.89 8.18 -17.76
C ALA A 364 -6.35 6.80 -17.25
N THR A 365 -6.11 5.74 -18.02
CA THR A 365 -6.38 4.35 -17.62
C THR A 365 -5.46 3.79 -16.55
N ASP A 366 -4.37 4.50 -16.23
CA ASP A 366 -3.54 4.21 -15.05
C ASP A 366 -4.11 4.88 -13.78
N SER A 367 -5.21 5.64 -13.87
CA SER A 367 -5.91 6.21 -12.71
C SER A 367 -6.81 5.19 -12.00
N THR A 368 -7.16 5.49 -10.75
CA THR A 368 -8.04 4.66 -9.90
C THR A 368 -9.39 4.40 -10.54
N ARG A 369 -9.96 5.44 -11.17
CA ARG A 369 -11.31 5.42 -11.76
C ARG A 369 -11.52 4.36 -12.85
N ASP A 370 -10.49 4.06 -13.64
CA ASP A 370 -10.57 3.04 -14.69
C ASP A 370 -10.20 1.64 -14.17
N SER A 371 -9.36 1.58 -13.12
CA SER A 371 -9.02 0.34 -12.42
C SER A 371 -10.16 -0.21 -11.55
N ASP A 372 -11.03 0.68 -11.03
CA ASP A 372 -12.26 0.36 -10.29
C ASP A 372 -13.17 -0.57 -11.11
N ASN A 373 -13.46 -0.17 -12.35
CA ASN A 373 -14.35 -0.92 -13.24
C ASN A 373 -13.79 -2.30 -13.62
N GLN A 374 -12.47 -2.44 -13.71
CA GLN A 374 -11.80 -3.71 -14.02
C GLN A 374 -11.62 -4.63 -12.79
N CYS A 375 -11.56 -4.06 -11.59
CA CYS A 375 -11.45 -4.82 -10.34
C CYS A 375 -12.83 -5.32 -9.89
N GLY A 376 -13.84 -4.44 -9.85
CA GLY A 376 -15.21 -4.78 -9.45
C GLY A 376 -15.84 -5.84 -10.35
N SER A 377 -15.78 -5.65 -11.67
CA SER A 377 -16.25 -6.66 -12.63
C SER A 377 -15.55 -8.01 -12.48
N PHE A 378 -14.23 -7.99 -12.30
CA PHE A 378 -13.48 -9.22 -12.13
C PHE A 378 -13.90 -10.00 -10.88
N TRP A 379 -14.07 -9.32 -9.75
CA TRP A 379 -14.53 -9.95 -8.51
C TRP A 379 -15.99 -10.41 -8.60
N LEU A 380 -16.87 -9.69 -9.30
CA LEU A 380 -18.22 -10.14 -9.62
C LEU A 380 -18.22 -11.50 -10.32
N GLY A 381 -17.42 -11.66 -11.39
CA GLY A 381 -17.31 -12.94 -12.10
C GLY A 381 -16.77 -14.08 -11.24
N VAL A 382 -15.76 -13.80 -10.40
CA VAL A 382 -15.13 -14.79 -9.50
C VAL A 382 -16.08 -15.23 -8.37
N LEU A 383 -16.81 -14.30 -7.74
CA LEU A 383 -17.74 -14.59 -6.65
C LEU A 383 -19.01 -15.29 -7.16
N ALA A 384 -19.51 -14.88 -8.32
CA ALA A 384 -20.66 -15.52 -8.92
C ALA A 384 -20.34 -16.94 -9.42
N PHE A 385 -19.12 -17.18 -9.91
CA PHE A 385 -18.64 -18.54 -10.22
C PHE A 385 -18.53 -19.41 -8.95
N LEU A 386 -18.07 -18.87 -7.82
CA LEU A 386 -18.06 -19.59 -6.54
C LEU A 386 -19.43 -20.06 -6.10
N ALA A 387 -20.42 -19.18 -6.20
CA ALA A 387 -21.80 -19.49 -5.90
C ALA A 387 -22.30 -20.64 -6.82
N PHE A 388 -21.94 -20.60 -8.10
CA PHE A 388 -22.26 -21.65 -9.07
C PHE A 388 -21.48 -22.97 -8.84
N ALA A 389 -20.20 -22.92 -8.49
CA ALA A 389 -19.39 -24.11 -8.23
C ALA A 389 -19.86 -24.88 -6.99
N GLY A 390 -20.39 -24.17 -5.99
CA GLY A 390 -21.07 -24.76 -4.84
C GLY A 390 -22.34 -25.55 -5.22
N VAL A 391 -22.95 -25.23 -6.37
CA VAL A 391 -24.15 -25.89 -6.89
C VAL A 391 -23.83 -27.19 -7.64
N LEU A 392 -22.62 -27.32 -8.21
CA LEU A 392 -22.21 -28.47 -9.05
C LEU A 392 -22.15 -29.81 -8.32
N GLY A 393 -22.10 -29.81 -6.98
CA GLY A 393 -22.07 -31.03 -6.18
C GLY A 393 -23.31 -31.91 -6.41
N GLY A 394 -24.51 -31.45 -6.06
CA GLY A 394 -25.67 -32.35 -6.01
C GLY A 394 -26.19 -32.89 -7.33
N PRO A 395 -26.51 -32.04 -8.32
CA PRO A 395 -27.18 -32.49 -9.54
C PRO A 395 -26.36 -33.51 -10.34
N CYS A 396 -25.04 -33.53 -10.17
CA CYS A 396 -24.13 -34.39 -10.92
C CYS A 396 -23.70 -35.67 -10.19
N TRP A 397 -23.81 -35.75 -8.85
CA TRP A 397 -23.31 -36.90 -8.10
C TRP A 397 -23.98 -38.22 -8.46
N GLU A 398 -25.30 -38.22 -8.64
CA GLU A 398 -26.04 -39.44 -8.98
C GLU A 398 -25.66 -39.95 -10.38
N GLU A 399 -25.49 -39.05 -11.35
CA GLU A 399 -25.10 -39.42 -12.71
C GLU A 399 -23.64 -39.89 -12.77
N TRP A 400 -22.73 -39.18 -12.10
CA TRP A 400 -21.32 -39.57 -12.02
C TRP A 400 -21.12 -40.90 -11.27
N GLY A 401 -21.82 -41.12 -10.16
CA GLY A 401 -21.75 -42.37 -9.39
C GLY A 401 -22.19 -43.60 -10.18
N LYS A 402 -23.09 -43.39 -11.16
CA LYS A 402 -23.55 -44.39 -12.13
C LYS A 402 -22.65 -44.50 -13.37
N GLY A 403 -21.50 -43.80 -13.40
CA GLY A 403 -20.58 -43.76 -14.54
C GLY A 403 -21.13 -43.03 -15.77
N LYS A 404 -22.09 -42.11 -15.58
CA LYS A 404 -22.72 -41.35 -16.66
C LYS A 404 -22.25 -39.89 -16.63
N THR A 405 -22.16 -39.28 -17.81
CA THR A 405 -21.90 -37.84 -17.92
C THR A 405 -23.07 -37.04 -17.34
N CYS A 406 -22.78 -36.03 -16.53
CA CYS A 406 -23.78 -35.16 -15.93
C CYS A 406 -24.44 -34.25 -16.98
N THR A 407 -25.77 -34.23 -17.00
CA THR A 407 -26.63 -33.41 -17.87
C THR A 407 -26.62 -31.95 -17.43
N PHE A 408 -26.68 -31.69 -16.12
CA PHE A 408 -26.53 -30.35 -15.55
C PHE A 408 -25.17 -29.73 -15.94
N TRP A 409 -24.08 -30.51 -15.89
CA TRP A 409 -22.77 -30.08 -16.35
C TRP A 409 -22.77 -29.67 -17.82
N LYS A 410 -23.35 -30.49 -18.71
CA LYS A 410 -23.40 -30.14 -20.14
C LYS A 410 -24.17 -28.84 -20.37
N LYS A 411 -25.34 -28.70 -19.73
CA LYS A 411 -26.21 -27.54 -19.88
C LYS A 411 -25.61 -26.23 -19.35
N HIS A 412 -24.88 -26.29 -18.23
CA HIS A 412 -24.48 -25.08 -17.50
C HIS A 412 -22.97 -24.80 -17.49
N VAL A 413 -22.12 -25.80 -17.72
CA VAL A 413 -20.66 -25.68 -17.75
C VAL A 413 -20.12 -25.74 -19.18
N ALA A 414 -20.71 -26.53 -20.08
CA ALA A 414 -20.18 -26.69 -21.44
C ALA A 414 -20.72 -25.64 -22.45
N ASP A 415 -21.98 -25.22 -22.31
CA ASP A 415 -22.67 -24.48 -23.39
C ASP A 415 -22.65 -22.95 -23.29
N ASN A 416 -22.61 -22.31 -22.11
CA ASN A 416 -22.48 -20.85 -22.01
C ASN A 416 -22.31 -20.35 -20.57
N PHE A 417 -21.07 -20.04 -20.17
CA PHE A 417 -20.79 -19.38 -18.89
C PHE A 417 -21.34 -17.95 -18.81
N GLN A 418 -21.55 -17.27 -19.94
CA GLN A 418 -22.14 -15.92 -19.99
C GLN A 418 -23.58 -15.87 -19.43
N HIS A 419 -24.32 -16.99 -19.52
CA HIS A 419 -25.70 -17.07 -19.01
C HIS A 419 -25.80 -17.71 -17.62
N ALA A 420 -24.70 -18.24 -17.05
CA ALA A 420 -24.71 -18.79 -15.68
C ALA A 420 -25.18 -17.78 -14.62
N PHE A 421 -25.08 -16.49 -14.94
CA PHE A 421 -25.49 -15.35 -14.12
C PHE A 421 -26.98 -14.96 -14.26
N GLU A 422 -27.70 -15.52 -15.24
CA GLU A 422 -29.15 -15.31 -15.44
C GLU A 422 -29.99 -16.46 -14.85
N ILE A 423 -29.33 -17.53 -14.41
CA ILE A 423 -30.00 -18.78 -14.04
C ILE A 423 -30.51 -18.68 -12.61
N SER A 424 -31.79 -18.34 -12.47
CA SER A 424 -32.57 -18.83 -11.35
C SER A 424 -32.64 -20.35 -11.46
N LEU A 425 -32.05 -21.05 -10.49
CA LEU A 425 -32.22 -22.51 -10.38
C LEU A 425 -33.72 -22.80 -10.37
N SER A 426 -34.15 -23.75 -11.20
CA SER A 426 -35.53 -24.23 -11.15
C SER A 426 -35.85 -24.78 -9.76
N PRO A 427 -37.12 -24.77 -9.33
CA PRO A 427 -37.51 -25.33 -8.04
C PRO A 427 -37.05 -26.79 -7.82
N GLU A 428 -36.95 -27.56 -8.91
CA GLU A 428 -36.43 -28.94 -8.91
C GLU A 428 -34.91 -28.99 -8.68
N GLU A 429 -34.15 -28.09 -9.31
CA GLU A 429 -32.70 -27.96 -9.08
C GLU A 429 -32.41 -27.47 -7.65
N GLN A 430 -33.25 -26.58 -7.09
CA GLN A 430 -33.16 -26.14 -5.69
C GLN A 430 -33.48 -27.27 -4.70
N ALA A 431 -34.51 -28.08 -4.98
CA ALA A 431 -34.87 -29.24 -4.16
C ALA A 431 -33.81 -30.35 -4.22
N ALA A 432 -33.23 -30.60 -5.40
CA ALA A 432 -32.09 -31.49 -5.57
C ALA A 432 -30.82 -30.97 -4.86
N LEU A 433 -30.69 -29.66 -4.73
CA LEU A 433 -29.64 -29.03 -3.93
C LEU A 433 -29.82 -29.28 -2.42
N ALA A 434 -31.07 -29.21 -1.95
CA ALA A 434 -31.43 -29.38 -0.55
C ALA A 434 -31.40 -30.85 -0.08
N SER A 435 -31.49 -31.82 -0.98
CA SER A 435 -31.52 -33.26 -0.66
C SER A 435 -30.13 -33.93 -0.53
N GLN A 436 -29.04 -33.18 -0.73
CA GLN A 436 -27.63 -33.61 -0.87
C GLN A 436 -26.95 -34.18 0.41
N SER A 437 -27.57 -35.15 1.08
CA SER A 437 -27.02 -35.71 2.32
C SER A 437 -26.41 -37.11 2.19
N GLN A 438 -26.39 -37.72 1.00
CA GLN A 438 -25.77 -39.04 0.82
C GLN A 438 -24.38 -38.95 0.17
N PRO A 439 -23.29 -39.27 0.90
CA PRO A 439 -21.96 -39.35 0.33
C PRO A 439 -21.87 -40.49 -0.69
N LEU A 440 -21.10 -40.29 -1.76
CA LEU A 440 -20.80 -41.35 -2.74
C LEU A 440 -20.12 -42.52 -2.01
N THR A 441 -20.51 -43.75 -2.35
CA THR A 441 -19.75 -44.94 -1.95
C THR A 441 -18.40 -44.98 -2.67
N SER A 442 -17.43 -45.72 -2.15
CA SER A 442 -16.11 -45.89 -2.81
C SER A 442 -16.25 -46.45 -4.23
N ALA A 443 -17.21 -47.34 -4.46
CA ALA A 443 -17.48 -47.91 -5.78
C ALA A 443 -18.08 -46.87 -6.75
N GLU A 444 -19.04 -46.07 -6.30
CA GLU A 444 -19.63 -45.00 -7.10
C GLU A 444 -18.60 -43.91 -7.44
N PHE A 445 -17.76 -43.53 -6.48
CA PHE A 445 -16.69 -42.58 -6.73
C PHE A 445 -15.67 -43.10 -7.75
N ALA A 446 -15.23 -44.35 -7.62
CA ALA A 446 -14.31 -44.96 -8.59
C ALA A 446 -14.90 -45.01 -10.01
N ASN A 447 -16.21 -45.29 -10.14
CA ASN A 447 -16.92 -45.26 -11.42
C ASN A 447 -17.01 -43.84 -12.01
N GLY A 448 -17.19 -42.83 -11.16
CA GLY A 448 -17.20 -41.43 -11.59
C GLY A 448 -15.82 -40.93 -11.99
N ALA A 449 -14.77 -41.30 -11.24
CA ALA A 449 -13.39 -40.81 -11.37
C ALA A 449 -12.77 -41.01 -12.77
N VAL A 450 -13.29 -41.96 -13.55
CA VAL A 450 -12.83 -42.20 -14.93
C VAL A 450 -13.48 -41.26 -15.96
N LEU A 451 -14.48 -40.47 -15.58
CA LEU A 451 -15.16 -39.52 -16.46
C LEU A 451 -14.32 -38.25 -16.68
N ASP A 452 -14.23 -37.80 -17.93
CA ASP A 452 -13.51 -36.58 -18.30
C ASP A 452 -14.02 -35.33 -17.58
N GLN A 453 -15.30 -35.29 -17.19
CA GLN A 453 -15.90 -34.18 -16.42
C GLN A 453 -15.22 -33.95 -15.07
N LEU A 454 -14.73 -34.99 -14.39
CA LEU A 454 -13.99 -34.82 -13.13
C LEU A 454 -12.56 -34.36 -13.35
N THR A 455 -11.96 -34.68 -14.50
CA THR A 455 -10.70 -34.06 -14.93
C THR A 455 -10.90 -32.58 -15.26
N GLN A 456 -12.01 -32.23 -15.93
CA GLN A 456 -12.39 -30.84 -16.19
C GLN A 456 -12.65 -30.05 -14.88
N LEU A 457 -13.24 -30.69 -13.86
CA LEU A 457 -13.41 -30.09 -12.53
C LEU A 457 -12.08 -29.68 -11.89
N VAL A 458 -11.03 -30.51 -12.00
CA VAL A 458 -9.68 -30.14 -11.53
C VAL A 458 -9.16 -28.91 -12.26
N GLY A 459 -9.33 -28.86 -13.59
CA GLY A 459 -8.96 -27.70 -14.41
C GLY A 459 -9.71 -26.43 -14.00
N LEU A 460 -11.02 -26.53 -13.74
CA LEU A 460 -11.87 -25.44 -13.27
C LEU A 460 -11.43 -24.92 -11.91
N LEU A 461 -11.17 -25.79 -10.95
CA LEU A 461 -10.70 -25.39 -9.62
C LEU A 461 -9.31 -24.72 -9.67
N PHE A 462 -8.44 -25.16 -10.59
CA PHE A 462 -7.15 -24.51 -10.83
C PHE A 462 -7.29 -23.12 -11.48
N ASP A 463 -8.11 -23.00 -12.53
CA ASP A 463 -8.40 -21.71 -13.19
C ASP A 463 -8.97 -20.74 -12.14
N PHE A 464 -9.92 -21.21 -11.34
CA PHE A 464 -10.56 -20.43 -10.31
C PHE A 464 -9.60 -19.92 -9.22
N GLN A 465 -8.74 -20.79 -8.67
CA GLN A 465 -7.70 -20.35 -7.73
C GLN A 465 -6.73 -19.36 -8.38
N SER A 466 -6.44 -19.52 -9.68
CA SER A 466 -5.62 -18.59 -10.46
C SER A 466 -6.30 -17.24 -10.66
N ARG A 467 -7.60 -17.23 -10.90
CA ARG A 467 -8.39 -15.99 -10.99
C ARG A 467 -8.46 -15.27 -9.64
N LEU A 468 -8.64 -15.97 -8.53
CA LEU A 468 -8.55 -15.32 -7.21
C LEU A 468 -7.18 -14.68 -6.95
N TRP A 469 -6.10 -15.38 -7.31
CA TRP A 469 -4.75 -14.82 -7.24
C TRP A 469 -4.63 -13.54 -8.08
N GLU A 470 -5.14 -13.56 -9.32
CA GLU A 470 -5.19 -12.38 -10.18
C GLU A 470 -6.08 -11.26 -9.62
N GLY A 471 -7.20 -11.60 -8.98
CA GLY A 471 -8.14 -10.67 -8.35
C GLY A 471 -7.51 -9.93 -7.19
N LEU A 472 -6.84 -10.66 -6.30
CA LEU A 472 -6.02 -10.07 -5.23
C LEU A 472 -4.91 -9.20 -5.82
N ARG A 473 -4.33 -9.58 -6.96
CA ARG A 473 -3.28 -8.79 -7.62
C ARG A 473 -3.83 -7.49 -8.18
N LYS A 474 -5.02 -7.51 -8.77
CA LYS A 474 -5.76 -6.33 -9.23
C LYS A 474 -6.18 -5.43 -8.06
N ALA A 475 -6.77 -6.01 -7.01
CA ALA A 475 -7.13 -5.29 -5.79
C ALA A 475 -5.91 -4.60 -5.15
N GLY A 476 -4.77 -5.29 -5.06
CA GLY A 476 -3.54 -4.65 -4.56
C GLY A 476 -3.01 -3.56 -5.51
N GLY A 477 -3.30 -3.64 -6.80
CA GLY A 477 -3.02 -2.57 -7.77
C GLY A 477 -3.93 -1.37 -7.56
N TYR A 478 -5.22 -1.60 -7.30
CA TYR A 478 -6.22 -0.60 -6.98
C TYR A 478 -5.84 0.17 -5.70
N LEU A 479 -5.59 -0.56 -4.60
CA LEU A 479 -5.17 0.03 -3.32
C LEU A 479 -3.88 0.86 -3.44
N ALA A 480 -2.92 0.41 -4.27
CA ALA A 480 -1.72 1.18 -4.55
C ALA A 480 -1.99 2.42 -5.41
N GLY A 481 -2.92 2.34 -6.37
CA GLY A 481 -3.37 3.46 -7.18
C GLY A 481 -4.11 4.54 -6.38
N CYS A 482 -4.90 4.15 -5.38
CA CYS A 482 -5.47 5.08 -4.40
C CYS A 482 -4.40 5.66 -3.47
N GLY A 483 -3.22 5.03 -3.36
CA GLY A 483 -2.22 5.43 -2.38
C GLY A 483 -2.51 4.92 -0.97
N VAL A 484 -3.45 3.98 -0.81
CA VAL A 484 -3.74 3.27 0.45
C VAL A 484 -2.60 2.32 0.79
N ALA A 485 -2.11 1.56 -0.20
CA ALA A 485 -1.03 0.59 -0.04
C ALA A 485 0.23 0.99 -0.84
N ALA A 486 1.37 0.37 -0.50
CA ALA A 486 2.60 0.53 -1.27
C ALA A 486 2.52 -0.24 -2.60
N PRO A 487 3.13 0.26 -3.70
CA PRO A 487 3.13 -0.41 -5.00
C PRO A 487 4.16 -1.56 -5.07
N ASP A 488 4.14 -2.47 -4.10
CA ASP A 488 5.07 -3.59 -4.00
C ASP A 488 4.99 -4.47 -5.25
N GLY A 489 6.16 -4.77 -5.85
CA GLY A 489 6.28 -5.49 -7.12
C GLY A 489 5.77 -4.73 -8.35
N ARG A 490 5.37 -3.46 -8.22
CA ARG A 490 4.74 -2.65 -9.29
C ARG A 490 5.55 -1.42 -9.71
N LEU A 491 6.74 -1.19 -9.17
CA LEU A 491 7.60 -0.05 -9.55
C LEU A 491 7.90 0.09 -11.05
N HIS A 492 7.75 -1.00 -11.82
CA HIS A 492 7.96 -1.01 -13.27
C HIS A 492 6.78 -0.47 -14.09
N TYR A 493 5.59 -0.29 -13.49
CA TYR A 493 4.44 0.27 -14.18
C TYR A 493 4.62 1.79 -14.42
N PRO A 494 4.12 2.33 -15.55
CA PRO A 494 4.29 3.74 -15.92
C PRO A 494 3.93 4.73 -14.82
N LEU A 495 2.79 4.52 -14.13
CA LEU A 495 2.32 5.38 -13.04
C LEU A 495 3.36 5.56 -11.94
N TYR A 496 4.01 4.49 -11.49
CA TYR A 496 4.97 4.57 -10.38
C TYR A 496 6.36 4.95 -10.88
N ARG A 497 6.76 4.47 -12.06
CA ARG A 497 8.09 4.69 -12.62
C ARG A 497 8.43 6.18 -12.76
N GLN A 498 7.45 7.04 -13.01
CA GLN A 498 7.67 8.49 -13.13
C GLN A 498 8.21 9.14 -11.86
N PHE A 499 8.01 8.53 -10.68
CA PHE A 499 8.50 9.06 -9.39
C PHE A 499 9.89 8.55 -9.02
N LEU A 500 10.47 7.66 -9.85
CA LEU A 500 11.78 7.04 -9.58
C LEU A 500 12.94 7.81 -10.22
N LYS A 501 12.65 8.89 -10.95
CA LYS A 501 13.64 9.76 -11.58
C LYS A 501 13.15 11.20 -11.59
N VAL A 502 14.03 12.11 -11.23
CA VAL A 502 13.81 13.56 -11.46
C VAL A 502 13.53 13.79 -12.96
N PRO A 503 12.46 14.52 -13.31
CA PRO A 503 11.98 14.61 -14.69
C PRO A 503 12.90 15.48 -15.58
N SER A 504 12.57 15.61 -16.86
CA SER A 504 13.42 16.29 -17.86
C SER A 504 13.61 17.78 -17.54
N SER A 505 14.58 18.46 -18.15
CA SER A 505 14.95 19.84 -17.79
C SER A 505 13.83 20.88 -17.96
N GLY A 506 12.84 20.64 -18.81
CA GLY A 506 11.66 21.52 -18.96
C GLY A 506 10.60 21.26 -17.89
N ASP A 507 10.48 20.01 -17.43
CA ASP A 507 9.52 19.59 -16.40
C ASP A 507 10.09 19.78 -14.98
N ASN A 508 11.41 19.81 -14.82
CA ASN A 508 12.09 19.90 -13.53
C ASN A 508 12.11 21.32 -12.93
N ILE A 509 11.37 22.26 -13.51
CA ILE A 509 11.19 23.61 -12.96
C ILE A 509 9.94 23.56 -12.06
N THR A 510 10.08 23.99 -10.81
CA THR A 510 9.00 23.95 -9.80
C THR A 510 8.98 25.27 -9.00
N PRO A 511 7.88 25.63 -8.32
CA PRO A 511 6.61 24.92 -8.17
C PRO A 511 5.62 25.12 -9.33
N HIS A 512 4.78 24.13 -9.56
CA HIS A 512 3.60 24.22 -10.42
C HIS A 512 2.37 24.66 -9.60
N ARG A 513 1.46 25.40 -10.22
CA ARG A 513 0.19 25.78 -9.59
C ARG A 513 -0.74 24.55 -9.40
N PRO A 514 -1.70 24.61 -8.45
CA PRO A 514 -2.67 23.54 -8.25
C PRO A 514 -3.45 23.17 -9.53
N GLU A 515 -3.71 21.87 -9.70
CA GLU A 515 -4.55 21.36 -10.79
C GLU A 515 -6.04 21.56 -10.46
N ALA A 516 -6.86 21.90 -11.47
CA ALA A 516 -8.30 22.13 -11.26
C ALA A 516 -9.06 20.84 -10.88
N ASP A 517 -8.63 19.70 -11.40
CA ASP A 517 -9.15 18.37 -11.06
C ASP A 517 -7.98 17.43 -10.72
N PRO A 518 -7.44 17.49 -9.49
CA PRO A 518 -6.27 16.73 -9.10
C PRO A 518 -6.55 15.21 -9.02
N VAL A 519 -7.82 14.79 -8.94
CA VAL A 519 -8.21 13.38 -8.96
C VAL A 519 -8.13 12.82 -10.38
N ALA A 520 -8.55 13.59 -11.38
CA ALA A 520 -8.50 13.13 -12.77
C ALA A 520 -7.08 13.12 -13.36
N VAL A 521 -6.13 13.91 -12.82
CA VAL A 521 -4.83 14.16 -13.49
C VAL A 521 -3.60 13.71 -12.70
N PHE A 522 -3.74 13.10 -11.52
CA PHE A 522 -2.57 12.71 -10.70
C PHE A 522 -1.58 11.77 -11.41
N TYR A 523 -2.05 11.03 -12.42
CA TYR A 523 -1.26 10.05 -13.16
C TYR A 523 -0.16 10.69 -14.02
N ARG A 524 -0.24 11.99 -14.31
CA ARG A 524 0.76 12.73 -15.10
C ARG A 524 1.48 13.78 -14.26
N TYR A 525 2.63 14.22 -14.75
CA TYR A 525 3.31 15.39 -14.19
C TYR A 525 2.46 16.66 -14.43
N PRO A 526 2.41 17.61 -13.50
CA PRO A 526 1.60 18.82 -13.65
C PRO A 526 1.93 19.59 -14.93
N LEU A 527 0.89 20.10 -15.60
CA LEU A 527 1.03 20.96 -16.79
C LEU A 527 0.54 22.38 -16.53
N THR A 528 0.22 22.69 -15.28
CA THR A 528 -0.20 24.02 -14.84
C THR A 528 0.95 25.02 -14.98
N PRO A 529 0.65 26.33 -15.09
CA PRO A 529 1.67 27.36 -15.05
C PRO A 529 2.51 27.24 -13.78
N LEU A 530 3.76 27.70 -13.86
CA LEU A 530 4.63 27.83 -12.70
C LEU A 530 4.11 28.94 -11.77
N GLU A 531 4.37 28.75 -10.49
CA GLU A 531 4.24 29.80 -9.47
C GLU A 531 5.54 30.61 -9.41
N GLU A 532 5.46 31.94 -9.28
CA GLU A 532 6.65 32.78 -9.08
C GLU A 532 6.89 33.10 -7.58
N PRO A 533 8.16 33.08 -7.12
CA PRO A 533 9.36 32.73 -7.89
C PRO A 533 9.48 31.22 -8.16
N SER A 534 9.81 30.86 -9.39
CA SER A 534 10.20 29.48 -9.74
C SER A 534 11.68 29.22 -9.44
N ASP A 535 12.07 27.94 -9.33
CA ASP A 535 13.46 27.55 -9.00
C ASP A 535 14.43 27.58 -10.19
N GLY A 536 13.94 27.95 -11.38
CA GLY A 536 14.74 28.01 -12.60
C GLY A 536 15.43 26.68 -12.97
N GLY A 537 14.98 25.54 -12.44
CA GLY A 537 15.58 24.22 -12.62
C GLY A 537 16.81 23.92 -11.75
N GLY A 538 17.18 24.82 -10.83
CA GLY A 538 18.30 24.65 -9.90
C GLY A 538 17.87 23.88 -8.65
N GLY A 539 18.38 22.66 -8.43
CA GLY A 539 18.21 21.99 -7.13
C GLY A 539 18.55 20.51 -7.10
N LEU A 540 18.14 19.79 -8.14
CA LEU A 540 18.37 18.35 -8.31
C LEU A 540 18.63 18.01 -9.78
N PRO A 541 19.72 17.30 -10.12
CA PRO A 541 20.01 16.90 -11.50
C PRO A 541 18.91 16.00 -12.09
N VAL A 542 18.61 16.20 -13.37
CA VAL A 542 17.72 15.34 -14.16
C VAL A 542 18.16 13.87 -14.06
N GLY A 543 17.21 12.97 -13.87
CA GLY A 543 17.47 11.53 -13.81
C GLY A 543 17.92 10.99 -12.45
N THR A 544 18.05 11.84 -11.42
CA THR A 544 18.38 11.43 -10.05
C THR A 544 17.34 10.45 -9.50
N ASP A 545 17.79 9.32 -8.94
CA ASP A 545 16.94 8.30 -8.31
C ASP A 545 16.73 8.54 -6.80
N PRO A 546 15.76 7.87 -6.15
CA PRO A 546 15.49 8.07 -4.73
C PRO A 546 16.64 7.68 -3.80
N GLY A 547 17.60 6.85 -4.22
CA GLY A 547 18.77 6.51 -3.42
C GLY A 547 19.67 7.72 -3.14
N TRP A 548 19.52 8.81 -3.88
CA TRP A 548 20.12 10.10 -3.54
C TRP A 548 19.68 10.61 -2.16
N LEU A 549 18.42 10.39 -1.77
CA LEU A 549 17.87 10.82 -0.49
C LEU A 549 18.72 10.29 0.66
N LEU A 550 18.97 8.98 0.69
CA LEU A 550 19.73 8.29 1.74
C LEU A 550 21.16 8.83 1.88
N ARG A 551 21.82 9.11 0.75
CA ARG A 551 23.19 9.67 0.74
C ARG A 551 23.21 11.10 1.26
N GLU A 552 22.28 11.93 0.78
CA GLU A 552 22.18 13.34 1.16
C GLU A 552 21.78 13.50 2.63
N SER A 553 20.84 12.68 3.11
CA SER A 553 20.39 12.72 4.50
C SER A 553 21.48 12.25 5.46
N THR A 554 22.27 11.23 5.10
CA THR A 554 23.43 10.79 5.90
C THR A 554 24.45 11.91 6.12
N ALA A 555 24.76 12.67 5.07
CA ALA A 555 25.65 13.83 5.19
C ALA A 555 25.07 14.90 6.12
N ALA A 556 23.76 15.15 6.03
CA ALA A 556 23.06 16.10 6.91
C ALA A 556 23.04 15.65 8.37
N VAL A 557 22.76 14.37 8.65
CA VAL A 557 22.83 13.81 10.01
C VAL A 557 24.23 13.97 10.59
N THR A 558 25.26 13.64 9.82
CA THR A 558 26.65 13.73 10.27
C THR A 558 27.02 15.18 10.62
N ALA A 559 26.65 16.13 9.76
CA ALA A 559 26.94 17.55 9.96
C ALA A 559 26.22 18.11 11.20
N LEU A 560 24.91 17.85 11.32
CA LEU A 560 24.11 18.35 12.43
C LEU A 560 24.52 17.74 13.77
N TRP A 561 24.73 16.41 13.83
CA TRP A 561 25.23 15.75 15.02
C TRP A 561 26.60 16.31 15.45
N THR A 562 27.52 16.50 14.50
CA THR A 562 28.86 17.08 14.79
C THR A 562 28.74 18.49 15.36
N GLY A 563 27.82 19.30 14.82
CA GLY A 563 27.55 20.64 15.35
C GLY A 563 27.02 20.60 16.78
N ILE A 564 26.05 19.71 17.06
CA ILE A 564 25.49 19.51 18.40
C ILE A 564 26.57 19.04 19.38
N ALA A 565 27.37 18.05 19.02
CA ALA A 565 28.44 17.51 19.86
C ALA A 565 29.53 18.55 20.18
N ARG A 566 29.70 19.56 19.33
CA ARG A 566 30.61 20.70 19.55
C ARG A 566 29.97 21.87 20.31
N GLY A 567 28.68 21.78 20.64
CA GLY A 567 27.94 22.87 21.28
C GLY A 567 27.72 24.08 20.38
N ALA A 568 27.71 23.88 19.05
CA ALA A 568 27.36 24.96 18.12
C ALA A 568 25.89 25.37 18.34
N SER A 569 25.60 26.67 18.25
CA SER A 569 24.23 27.16 18.14
C SER A 569 23.65 26.83 16.76
N GLY A 570 22.32 26.73 16.67
CA GLY A 570 21.66 26.71 15.36
C GLY A 570 21.61 28.10 14.74
N GLU A 571 21.53 28.14 13.41
CA GLU A 571 21.55 29.39 12.63
C GLU A 571 20.28 29.56 11.80
N ALA A 572 19.70 28.47 11.30
CA ALA A 572 18.48 28.47 10.50
C ALA A 572 17.68 27.18 10.72
N ASN A 573 16.38 27.24 10.48
CA ASN A 573 15.50 26.08 10.48
C ASN A 573 15.05 25.82 9.04
N PRO A 574 15.21 24.61 8.49
CA PRO A 574 14.66 24.28 7.18
C PRO A 574 13.15 23.99 7.26
N ASP A 575 12.38 24.44 6.28
CA ASP A 575 11.01 24.00 6.01
C ASP A 575 11.06 22.60 5.37
N LEU A 576 10.67 21.60 6.14
CA LEU A 576 10.65 20.20 5.75
C LEU A 576 9.34 19.77 5.10
N ASP A 577 8.29 20.60 5.05
CA ASP A 577 7.10 20.27 4.28
C ASP A 577 7.29 20.54 2.77
N ALA A 578 8.31 21.34 2.44
CA ALA A 578 8.85 21.68 1.13
C ALA A 578 7.79 22.15 0.12
N ASP A 579 7.39 23.41 0.28
CA ASP A 579 6.46 24.03 -0.67
C ASP A 579 7.16 24.61 -1.91
N ARG A 580 8.45 24.98 -1.83
CA ARG A 580 9.10 25.74 -2.92
C ARG A 580 10.47 25.22 -3.33
N PHE A 581 11.45 25.23 -2.42
CA PHE A 581 12.84 24.98 -2.77
C PHE A 581 13.50 23.94 -1.86
N ARG A 582 14.61 23.37 -2.33
CA ARG A 582 15.44 22.45 -1.55
C ARG A 582 16.00 23.17 -0.32
N ARG A 583 15.72 22.65 0.89
CA ARG A 583 16.19 23.21 2.17
C ARG A 583 15.92 24.70 2.31
N TYR A 584 14.74 25.12 1.87
CA TYR A 584 14.33 26.50 2.06
C TYR A 584 14.19 26.79 3.55
N ASP A 585 14.65 27.94 4.01
CA ASP A 585 14.48 28.34 5.39
C ASP A 585 12.98 28.45 5.72
N CYS A 586 12.62 28.16 6.97
CA CYS A 586 11.26 28.35 7.47
C CYS A 586 10.77 29.76 7.14
N TRP A 587 9.55 29.86 6.61
CA TRP A 587 9.03 31.11 6.10
C TRP A 587 7.52 31.27 6.35
N ALA A 588 7.04 32.50 6.25
CA ALA A 588 5.63 32.87 6.26
C ALA A 588 5.31 33.78 5.07
N ALA A 589 4.09 33.70 4.53
CA ALA A 589 3.62 34.64 3.51
C ALA A 589 3.42 36.04 4.13
N VAL A 590 3.80 37.09 3.39
CA VAL A 590 3.53 38.49 3.78
C VAL A 590 2.12 38.92 3.37
N GLY A 591 1.58 38.31 2.31
CA GLY A 591 0.22 38.48 1.79
C GLY A 591 -0.51 37.14 1.71
N SER A 592 -1.28 36.95 0.63
CA SER A 592 -1.93 35.67 0.35
C SER A 592 -0.95 34.70 -0.29
N ILE A 593 -1.09 33.40 -0.02
CA ILE A 593 -0.39 32.34 -0.72
C ILE A 593 -0.76 32.28 -2.22
N ASP A 594 -1.88 32.87 -2.61
CA ASP A 594 -2.37 32.90 -3.99
C ASP A 594 -1.84 34.11 -4.80
N ASP A 595 -1.08 35.02 -4.17
CA ASP A 595 -0.43 36.14 -4.86
C ASP A 595 0.65 35.62 -5.86
N ASP A 596 0.90 36.33 -6.96
CA ASP A 596 1.95 35.95 -7.93
C ASP A 596 2.77 37.17 -8.36
N PRO A 597 4.01 37.32 -7.89
CA PRO A 597 4.75 36.37 -7.04
C PRO A 597 4.25 36.35 -5.60
N VAL A 598 4.41 35.22 -4.91
CA VAL A 598 4.16 35.16 -3.46
C VAL A 598 5.33 35.80 -2.72
N ASP A 599 5.02 36.81 -1.91
CA ASP A 599 6.01 37.46 -1.04
C ASP A 599 6.23 36.66 0.24
N VAL A 600 7.51 36.41 0.57
CA VAL A 600 7.91 35.49 1.64
C VAL A 600 8.82 36.18 2.65
N ARG A 601 8.50 35.98 3.94
CA ARG A 601 9.34 36.38 5.06
C ARG A 601 9.99 35.14 5.67
N VAL A 602 11.32 35.08 5.59
CA VAL A 602 12.10 34.06 6.31
C VAL A 602 11.97 34.31 7.82
N LEU A 603 11.68 33.25 8.56
CA LEU A 603 11.50 33.27 10.00
C LEU A 603 12.83 33.17 10.72
N GLY A 604 12.95 33.83 11.87
CA GLY A 604 14.12 33.70 12.72
C GLY A 604 14.28 32.29 13.31
N TYR A 605 15.47 31.96 13.80
CA TYR A 605 15.74 30.63 14.39
C TYR A 605 14.84 30.31 15.61
N ASP A 606 14.51 31.34 16.40
CA ASP A 606 13.66 31.23 17.59
C ASP A 606 12.18 31.50 17.32
N GLU A 607 11.82 31.80 16.07
CA GLU A 607 10.44 32.14 15.70
C GLU A 607 9.64 30.86 15.39
N THR A 608 8.42 30.80 15.95
CA THR A 608 7.44 29.73 15.67
C THR A 608 6.44 30.20 14.64
#